data_AF-A0A7V9BNI3-F1
#
_entry.id   AF-A0A7V9BNI3-F1
#
_cell.length_a   1.000
_cell.length_b   1.000
_cell.length_c   1.000
_cell.angle_alpha   90.00
_cell.angle_beta   90.00
_cell.angle_gamma   90.00
#
_symmetry.space_group_name_H-M   'P 1'
#
loop_
_entity.id
_entity.type
_entity.pdbx_description
1 polymer ?
#
loop_
_entity_poly.entity_id
_entity_poly.type
_entity_poly.pdbx_seq_one_letter_code
_entity_poly.pdbx_strand_id
1 'polypeptide(L)'
;AEAEAAADEPGVEYFCVGPCWPTPTKPGRPAPGLELIKTVAAASPSRPWFAIGGIDHARLDAVLDAGATRVVVVRAITEAEDPTAAARALAQRLRR
;
A
#
# COMPACT_ATOMS: atom_id res chain seq x y z
N ALA A 1 -16.70 -4.95 -0.70
CA ALA A 1 -16.97 -5.96 0.34
C ALA A 1 -16.15 -5.70 1.63
N GLU A 2 -14.92 -6.24 1.80
CA GLU A 2 -14.16 -6.06 3.06
C GLU A 2 -13.56 -4.65 3.22
N ALA A 3 -12.97 -4.09 2.15
CA ALA A 3 -12.40 -2.74 2.19
C ALA A 3 -13.46 -1.65 2.40
N GLU A 4 -14.66 -1.85 1.86
CA GLU A 4 -15.83 -0.99 2.12
C GLU A 4 -16.28 -1.09 3.57
N ALA A 5 -16.43 -2.32 4.11
CA ALA A 5 -16.79 -2.50 5.52
C ALA A 5 -15.77 -1.82 6.45
N ALA A 6 -14.47 -2.00 6.19
CA ALA A 6 -13.41 -1.37 6.96
C ALA A 6 -13.39 0.17 6.86
N ALA A 7 -13.98 0.76 5.82
CA ALA A 7 -14.07 2.20 5.64
C ALA A 7 -15.15 2.86 6.52
N ASP A 8 -16.13 2.07 7.02
CA ASP A 8 -17.20 2.53 7.90
C ASP A 8 -17.20 1.90 9.30
N GLU A 9 -16.40 0.86 9.54
CA GLU A 9 -16.29 0.15 10.83
C GLU A 9 -16.03 1.10 12.04
N PRO A 10 -16.89 1.09 13.07
CA PRO A 10 -16.71 1.90 14.27
C PRO A 10 -15.41 1.56 15.02
N GLY A 11 -14.69 2.59 15.46
CA GLY A 11 -13.44 2.43 16.21
C GLY A 11 -12.20 2.11 15.36
N VAL A 12 -12.36 1.95 14.04
CA VAL A 12 -11.23 1.82 13.11
C VAL A 12 -10.78 3.20 12.64
N GLU A 13 -9.51 3.54 12.89
CA GLU A 13 -8.94 4.84 12.51
C GLU A 13 -8.29 4.81 11.12
N TYR A 14 -7.85 3.63 10.68
CA TYR A 14 -7.30 3.40 9.34
C TYR A 14 -7.41 1.94 8.94
N PHE A 15 -7.27 1.65 7.65
CA PHE A 15 -7.21 0.29 7.14
C PHE A 15 -6.13 0.11 6.07
N CYS A 16 -5.79 -1.13 5.77
CA CYS A 16 -4.77 -1.47 4.77
C CYS A 16 -5.40 -2.29 3.64
N VAL A 17 -5.00 -2.01 2.41
CA VAL A 17 -5.54 -2.65 1.20
C VAL A 17 -4.42 -3.38 0.48
N GLY A 18 -4.60 -4.68 0.27
CA GLY A 18 -3.65 -5.52 -0.45
C GLY A 18 -3.74 -7.01 -0.08
N PRO A 19 -2.71 -7.80 -0.42
CA PRO A 19 -1.44 -7.34 -0.95
C PRO A 19 -1.50 -6.92 -2.43
N CYS A 20 -0.75 -5.89 -2.82
CA CYS A 20 -0.63 -5.47 -4.23
C CYS A 20 0.10 -6.54 -5.06
N TRP A 21 1.08 -7.22 -4.47
CA TRP A 21 1.77 -8.37 -5.04
C TRP A 21 2.00 -9.46 -3.99
N PRO A 22 2.15 -10.74 -4.38
CA PRO A 22 2.61 -11.78 -3.48
C PRO A 22 3.94 -11.38 -2.84
N THR A 23 4.11 -11.70 -1.56
CA THR A 23 5.31 -11.32 -0.80
C THR A 23 5.86 -12.49 0.01
N PRO A 24 7.20 -12.67 0.05
CA PRO A 24 7.84 -13.64 0.93
C PRO A 24 7.53 -13.43 2.43
N THR A 25 7.20 -12.21 2.84
CA THR A 25 6.86 -11.89 4.24
C THR A 25 5.57 -12.58 4.72
N LYS A 26 4.67 -12.95 3.80
CA LYS A 26 3.40 -13.65 4.09
C LYS A 26 3.14 -14.68 2.98
N PRO A 27 3.83 -15.84 3.04
CA PRO A 27 3.79 -16.84 1.97
C PRO A 27 2.39 -17.47 1.82
N GLY A 28 2.07 -17.92 0.60
CA GLY A 28 0.80 -18.61 0.30
C GLY A 28 -0.44 -17.72 0.20
N ARG A 29 -0.31 -16.40 0.43
CA ARG A 29 -1.45 -15.47 0.30
C ARG A 29 -1.57 -14.96 -1.14
N PRO A 30 -2.68 -15.22 -1.86
CA PRO A 30 -2.91 -14.63 -3.17
C PRO A 30 -3.00 -13.11 -3.07
N ALA A 31 -2.59 -12.43 -4.14
CA ALA A 31 -2.64 -10.98 -4.21
C ALA A 31 -3.85 -10.54 -5.07
N PRO A 32 -4.81 -9.79 -4.51
CA PRO A 32 -5.90 -9.20 -5.29
C PRO A 32 -5.41 -8.16 -6.31
N GLY A 33 -4.15 -7.70 -6.20
CA GLY A 33 -3.52 -6.87 -7.21
C GLY A 33 -3.93 -5.40 -7.14
N LEU A 34 -3.54 -4.64 -8.17
CA LEU A 34 -3.80 -3.20 -8.26
C LEU A 34 -5.26 -2.88 -8.58
N GLU A 35 -6.05 -3.82 -9.10
CA GLU A 35 -7.49 -3.58 -9.34
C GLU A 35 -8.23 -3.29 -8.03
N LEU A 36 -7.90 -3.99 -6.94
CA LEU A 36 -8.46 -3.66 -5.63
C LEU A 36 -8.07 -2.25 -5.16
N ILE A 37 -6.84 -1.80 -5.45
CA ILE A 37 -6.39 -0.44 -5.12
C ILE A 37 -7.21 0.58 -5.89
N LYS A 38 -7.42 0.37 -7.20
CA LYS A 38 -8.26 1.23 -8.04
C LYS A 38 -9.70 1.28 -7.54
N THR A 39 -10.28 0.13 -7.17
CA THR A 39 -11.64 0.07 -6.62
C THR A 39 -11.78 0.90 -5.35
N VAL A 40 -10.84 0.76 -4.40
CA VAL A 40 -10.89 1.52 -3.14
C VAL A 40 -10.62 3.01 -3.38
N ALA A 41 -9.66 3.36 -4.24
CA ALA A 41 -9.39 4.75 -4.59
C ALA A 41 -10.62 5.41 -5.23
N ALA A 42 -11.30 4.73 -6.15
CA ALA A 42 -12.52 5.22 -6.79
C ALA A 42 -13.66 5.44 -5.79
N ALA A 43 -13.77 4.61 -4.76
CA ALA A 43 -14.75 4.77 -3.69
C ALA A 43 -14.49 6.00 -2.80
N SER A 44 -13.29 6.61 -2.88
CA SER A 44 -12.91 7.83 -2.15
C SER A 44 -13.28 7.80 -0.65
N PRO A 45 -12.85 6.77 0.10
CA PRO A 45 -13.18 6.65 1.52
C PRO A 45 -12.60 7.85 2.30
N SER A 46 -13.40 8.39 3.21
CA SER A 46 -12.96 9.46 4.12
C SER A 46 -11.92 8.95 5.13
N ARG A 47 -11.97 7.67 5.48
CA ARG A 47 -11.04 7.03 6.40
C ARG A 47 -9.66 6.84 5.76
N PRO A 48 -8.57 7.20 6.47
CA PRO A 48 -7.22 6.93 5.99
C PRO A 48 -7.00 5.46 5.65
N TRP A 49 -6.37 5.21 4.51
CA TRP A 49 -5.99 3.85 4.12
C TRP A 49 -4.63 3.81 3.45
N PHE A 50 -4.03 2.62 3.47
CA PHE A 50 -2.68 2.38 2.97
C PHE A 50 -2.66 1.19 2.01
N ALA A 51 -2.05 1.36 0.85
CA ALA A 51 -1.72 0.24 -0.01
C ALA A 51 -0.56 -0.57 0.61
N ILE A 52 -0.65 -1.89 0.60
CA ILE A 52 0.38 -2.76 1.19
C ILE A 52 0.66 -3.97 0.31
N GLY A 53 1.86 -4.54 0.46
CA GLY A 53 2.19 -5.88 -0.02
C GLY A 53 3.00 -5.87 -1.31
N GLY A 54 4.30 -6.16 -1.19
CA GLY A 54 5.21 -6.26 -2.32
C GLY A 54 5.55 -4.92 -3.01
N ILE A 55 5.29 -3.80 -2.33
CA ILE A 55 5.64 -2.45 -2.78
C ILE A 55 7.14 -2.19 -2.54
N ASP A 56 7.80 -1.62 -3.54
CA ASP A 56 9.20 -1.19 -3.53
C ASP A 56 9.38 0.04 -4.43
N HIS A 57 10.62 0.51 -4.59
CA HIS A 57 10.94 1.69 -5.42
C HIS A 57 10.54 1.54 -6.88
N ALA A 58 10.65 0.35 -7.46
CA ALA A 58 10.33 0.10 -8.86
C ALA A 58 8.82 0.03 -9.11
N ARG A 59 8.05 -0.34 -8.09
CA ARG A 59 6.60 -0.55 -8.17
C ARG A 59 5.77 0.58 -7.58
N LEU A 60 6.38 1.51 -6.87
CA LEU A 60 5.68 2.61 -6.19
C LEU A 60 4.78 3.38 -7.17
N ASP A 61 5.30 3.72 -8.34
CA ASP A 61 4.56 4.51 -9.33
C ASP A 61 3.27 3.81 -9.78
N ALA A 62 3.28 2.50 -9.98
CA ALA A 62 2.08 1.75 -10.33
C ALA A 62 1.00 1.76 -9.22
N VAL A 63 1.41 1.88 -7.96
CA VAL A 63 0.50 2.01 -6.81
C VAL A 63 -0.10 3.42 -6.73
N LEU A 64 0.71 4.45 -7.04
CA LEU A 64 0.27 5.83 -7.11
C LEU A 64 -0.69 6.06 -8.29
N ASP A 65 -0.37 5.49 -9.46
CA ASP A 65 -1.23 5.52 -10.65
C ASP A 65 -2.57 4.81 -10.43
N ALA A 66 -2.59 3.81 -9.53
CA ALA A 66 -3.82 3.14 -9.08
C ALA A 66 -4.65 3.99 -8.08
N GLY A 67 -4.16 5.16 -7.68
CA GLY A 67 -4.87 6.14 -6.85
C GLY A 67 -4.55 6.09 -5.36
N ALA A 68 -3.61 5.26 -4.91
CA ALA A 68 -3.16 5.29 -3.52
C ALA A 68 -2.22 6.47 -3.26
N THR A 69 -2.33 7.08 -2.08
CA THR A 69 -1.44 8.18 -1.63
C THR A 69 -0.59 7.81 -0.42
N ARG A 70 -0.81 6.62 0.16
CA ARG A 70 -0.07 6.10 1.32
C ARG A 70 0.27 4.64 1.10
N VAL A 71 1.48 4.25 1.46
CA VAL A 71 1.99 2.89 1.24
C VAL A 71 2.63 2.33 2.50
N VAL A 72 2.60 0.99 2.62
CA VAL A 72 3.36 0.24 3.62
C VAL A 72 4.38 -0.64 2.92
N VAL A 73 5.63 -0.51 3.35
CA VAL A 73 6.77 -1.31 2.87
C VAL A 73 7.47 -1.97 4.05
N VAL A 74 8.10 -3.12 3.80
CA VAL A 74 9.01 -3.77 4.78
C VAL A 74 10.38 -3.88 4.14
N ARG A 75 10.54 -4.83 3.22
CA ARG A 75 11.82 -5.20 2.61
C ARG A 75 12.47 -4.10 1.77
N ALA A 76 11.67 -3.22 1.16
CA ALA A 76 12.18 -2.05 0.45
C ALA A 76 13.03 -1.12 1.35
N ILE A 77 12.84 -1.18 2.67
CA ILE A 77 13.67 -0.46 3.65
C ILE A 77 14.58 -1.43 4.39
N THR A 78 14.06 -2.52 4.94
CA THR A 78 14.81 -3.40 5.85
C THR A 78 15.89 -4.25 5.15
N GLU A 79 15.79 -4.45 3.84
CA GLU A 79 16.77 -5.19 3.03
C GLU A 79 17.57 -4.28 2.09
N ALA A 80 17.42 -2.96 2.21
CA ALA A 80 18.20 -2.00 1.42
C ALA A 80 19.63 -1.89 1.96
N GLU A 81 20.59 -1.66 1.05
CA GLU A 81 21.99 -1.38 1.42
C GLU A 81 22.10 -0.12 2.30
N ASP A 82 21.29 0.90 2.01
CA ASP A 82 21.11 2.08 2.85
C ASP A 82 19.61 2.30 3.15
N PRO A 83 19.12 1.85 4.33
CA PRO A 83 17.73 2.03 4.73
C PRO A 83 17.30 3.50 4.86
N THR A 84 18.23 4.39 5.20
CA THR A 84 17.93 5.83 5.34
C THR A 84 17.69 6.45 3.98
N ALA A 85 18.56 6.14 3.00
CA ALA A 85 18.39 6.58 1.63
C ALA A 85 17.11 6.02 1.01
N ALA A 86 16.82 4.73 1.22
CA ALA A 86 15.59 4.08 0.74
C ALA A 86 14.33 4.76 1.31
N ALA A 87 14.25 4.93 2.63
CA ALA A 87 13.13 5.61 3.27
C ALA A 87 12.96 7.06 2.77
N ARG A 88 14.07 7.79 2.60
CA ARG A 88 14.06 9.17 2.08
C ARG A 88 13.52 9.24 0.66
N ALA A 89 13.96 8.35 -0.23
CA ALA A 89 13.51 8.33 -1.62
C ALA A 89 12.01 8.00 -1.73
N LEU A 90 11.51 7.03 -0.95
CA LEU A 90 10.06 6.75 -0.88
C LEU A 90 9.28 7.96 -0.37
N ALA A 91 9.72 8.58 0.73
CA ALA A 91 9.06 9.74 1.32
C ALA A 91 9.05 10.95 0.36
N GLN A 92 10.14 11.19 -0.37
CA GLN A 92 10.19 12.26 -1.38
C GLN A 92 9.22 12.01 -2.53
N ARG A 93 9.04 10.74 -2.96
CA ARG A 93 8.11 10.40 -4.03
C ARG A 93 6.64 10.54 -3.60
N LEU A 94 6.33 10.26 -2.33
CA LEU A 94 4.98 10.32 -1.75
C LEU A 94 4.53 11.73 -1.34
N ARG A 95 5.45 12.66 -1.10
CA ARG A 95 5.16 14.05 -0.69
C ARG A 95 4.97 15.01 -1.86
N ARG A 96 5.09 14.54 -3.09
CA ARG A 96 4.80 15.31 -4.31
C ARG A 96 3.31 15.26 -4.61
#